data_AF-A0A2B7GSU4-F1
#
_entry.id   AF-A0A2B7GSU4-F1
#
_cell.length_a   1.000
_cell.length_b   1.000
_cell.length_c   1.000
_cell.angle_alpha   90.00
_cell.angle_beta   90.00
_cell.angle_gamma   90.00
#
_symmetry.space_group_name_H-M   'P 1'
#
loop_
_entity.id
_entity.type
_entity.pdbx_description
1 polymer ?
#
loop_
_entity_poly.entity_id
_entity_poly.type
_entity_poly.pdbx_seq_one_letter_code
_entity_poly.pdbx_strand_id
1 'polypeptide(L)'
;MTSVKEFRIEEDATDEELGRGSFVFTDDYSVFDWGKMPDQIPRKGASLCTMGAFNFELLEAEGVPTHYRGVVENGDVVGLEDATHPPWEMAIDLTQVPDLPNDGREYDYERYHDAAGENYLIPLEIVFRNRVPVGSSLRSRTEPADHGLALDSWPDEAVDLDEPIVEFTTKYEEGDRHLEREEADSIAGTASIEDLESLAREVNRIVTEQADSAGLVHEDGKIECLYYGAATAADGERASGPANGEIRVADVVGTFDENRFSYEGTQLSKEVLRQYHKRTQPEWVQAVDAAKAQAKQEDVADWKSLCDEAPEPLDSDVLETASDLYCAGANAYTGQEFFDAPPLSSAIGAVRRL
;
A
#
# COMPACT_ATOMS: atom_id res chain seq x y z
N MET A 1 -6.91 -2.03 -13.24
CA MET A 1 -7.55 -0.91 -12.52
C MET A 1 -7.77 -1.33 -11.08
N THR A 2 -7.04 -0.72 -10.16
CA THR A 2 -7.29 -0.88 -8.72
C THR A 2 -8.62 -0.23 -8.34
N SER A 3 -9.31 -0.75 -7.32
CA SER A 3 -10.68 -0.32 -6.99
C SER A 3 -10.79 1.11 -6.42
N VAL A 4 -9.67 1.78 -6.13
CA VAL A 4 -9.62 3.07 -5.39
C VAL A 4 -8.64 4.11 -5.96
N LYS A 5 -7.84 3.74 -6.96
CA LYS A 5 -6.88 4.61 -7.65
C LYS A 5 -7.03 4.37 -9.15
N GLU A 6 -7.17 5.43 -9.93
CA GLU A 6 -7.17 5.39 -11.40
C GLU A 6 -5.80 5.83 -11.91
N PHE A 7 -5.40 5.28 -13.06
CA PHE A 7 -4.12 5.59 -13.69
C PHE A 7 -4.35 6.43 -14.95
N ARG A 8 -3.62 7.53 -15.12
CA ARG A 8 -3.57 8.28 -16.37
C ARG A 8 -2.16 8.23 -16.93
N ILE A 9 -2.06 7.82 -18.19
CA ILE A 9 -0.80 7.83 -18.94
C ILE A 9 -0.79 9.12 -19.76
N GLU A 10 0.24 9.95 -19.55
CA GLU A 10 0.52 11.13 -20.38
C GLU A 10 1.52 10.77 -21.48
N GLU A 11 2.55 10.01 -21.11
CA GLU A 11 3.61 9.51 -21.98
C GLU A 11 3.91 8.06 -21.56
N ASP A 12 3.78 7.12 -22.49
CA ASP A 12 4.11 5.73 -22.24
C ASP A 12 5.61 5.60 -21.93
N ALA A 13 5.95 4.72 -20.98
CA ALA A 13 7.34 4.31 -20.80
C ALA A 13 7.81 3.51 -22.03
N THR A 14 9.12 3.51 -22.27
CA THR A 14 9.78 2.63 -23.25
C THR A 14 10.66 1.62 -22.53
N ASP A 15 11.38 0.79 -23.27
CA ASP A 15 12.41 -0.11 -22.74
C ASP A 15 13.64 0.64 -22.23
N GLU A 16 13.87 1.89 -22.65
CA GLU A 16 15.06 2.69 -22.28
C GLU A 16 14.72 3.89 -21.37
N GLU A 17 13.49 4.40 -21.41
CA GLU A 17 13.10 5.65 -20.73
C GLU A 17 11.82 5.49 -19.90
N LEU A 18 11.79 6.16 -18.74
CA LEU A 18 10.56 6.32 -17.96
C LEU A 18 9.58 7.21 -18.72
N GLY A 19 8.31 6.83 -18.67
CA GLY A 19 7.19 7.63 -19.14
C GLY A 19 6.72 8.62 -18.08
N ARG A 20 5.53 9.17 -18.31
CA ARG A 20 4.88 10.12 -17.40
C ARG A 20 3.42 9.76 -17.23
N GLY A 21 2.96 9.81 -16.00
CA GLY A 21 1.56 9.59 -15.69
C GLY A 21 1.14 10.25 -14.40
N SER A 22 -0.10 10.00 -14.01
CA SER A 22 -0.63 10.41 -12.72
C SER A 22 -1.52 9.33 -12.10
N PHE A 23 -1.49 9.29 -10.76
CA PHE A 23 -2.52 8.61 -9.99
C PHE A 23 -3.65 9.59 -9.70
N VAL A 24 -4.88 9.18 -9.98
CA VAL A 24 -6.09 9.90 -9.56
C VAL A 24 -6.72 9.12 -8.41
N PHE A 25 -6.68 9.71 -7.23
CA PHE A 25 -7.22 9.12 -6.02
C PHE A 25 -8.72 9.34 -5.95
N THR A 26 -9.49 8.26 -5.83
CA THR A 26 -10.95 8.36 -5.75
C THR A 26 -11.44 8.25 -4.31
N ASP A 27 -12.67 8.69 -4.09
CA ASP A 27 -13.38 8.51 -2.81
C ASP A 27 -13.96 7.09 -2.66
N ASP A 28 -13.65 6.18 -3.59
CA ASP A 28 -14.06 4.79 -3.50
C ASP A 28 -13.30 4.08 -2.37
N TYR A 29 -13.97 3.08 -1.80
CA TYR A 29 -13.39 2.16 -0.85
C TYR A 29 -13.86 0.74 -1.15
N SER A 30 -13.14 -0.24 -0.59
CA SER A 30 -13.44 -1.65 -0.74
C SER A 30 -13.17 -2.40 0.55
N VAL A 31 -14.15 -3.20 0.99
CA VAL A 31 -14.06 -4.11 2.13
C VAL A 31 -14.43 -5.53 1.69
N PHE A 32 -13.92 -6.54 2.41
CA PHE A 32 -14.15 -7.97 2.12
C PHE A 32 -13.79 -8.41 0.69
N ASP A 33 -12.87 -7.72 0.02
CA ASP A 33 -12.50 -7.98 -1.39
C ASP A 33 -13.69 -7.84 -2.36
N TRP A 34 -14.77 -7.15 -1.95
CA TRP A 34 -15.98 -6.99 -2.74
C TRP A 34 -15.76 -6.18 -4.03
N GLY A 35 -14.68 -5.40 -4.09
CA GLY A 35 -14.48 -4.33 -5.05
C GLY A 35 -15.14 -3.03 -4.58
N LYS A 36 -15.50 -2.14 -5.51
CA LYS A 36 -16.10 -0.84 -5.20
C LYS A 36 -17.43 -0.99 -4.44
N MET A 37 -17.53 -0.30 -3.31
CA MET A 37 -18.74 -0.20 -2.49
C MET A 37 -19.80 0.70 -3.17
N PRO A 38 -21.10 0.57 -2.82
CA PRO A 38 -22.16 1.33 -3.49
C PRO A 38 -22.15 2.83 -3.15
N ASP A 39 -21.45 3.20 -2.08
CA ASP A 39 -21.22 4.57 -1.62
C ASP A 39 -19.72 4.90 -1.61
N GLN A 40 -19.41 6.18 -1.35
CA GLN A 40 -18.06 6.73 -1.34
C GLN A 40 -17.80 7.40 0.01
N ILE A 41 -16.54 7.47 0.43
CA ILE A 41 -16.11 8.22 1.61
C ILE A 41 -15.66 9.60 1.13
N PRO A 42 -16.43 10.68 1.35
CA PRO A 42 -16.09 11.99 0.81
C PRO A 42 -14.67 12.42 1.21
N ARG A 43 -13.91 12.99 0.26
CA ARG A 43 -12.54 13.50 0.45
C ARG A 43 -11.51 12.45 0.84
N LYS A 44 -11.85 11.15 0.87
CA LYS A 44 -10.87 10.09 1.11
C LYS A 44 -9.74 10.14 0.09
N GLY A 45 -10.07 10.24 -1.20
CA GLY A 45 -9.07 10.26 -2.26
C GLY A 45 -8.09 11.42 -2.08
N ALA A 46 -8.63 12.61 -1.80
CA ALA A 46 -7.82 13.79 -1.53
C ALA A 46 -6.93 13.63 -0.29
N SER A 47 -7.46 13.09 0.82
CA SER A 47 -6.67 12.85 2.04
C SER A 47 -5.50 11.90 1.82
N LEU A 48 -5.71 10.83 1.04
CA LEU A 48 -4.68 9.84 0.71
C LEU A 48 -3.64 10.42 -0.24
N CYS A 49 -4.06 11.24 -1.22
CA CYS A 49 -3.15 11.95 -2.11
C CYS A 49 -2.27 12.95 -1.34
N THR A 50 -2.86 13.76 -0.45
CA THR A 50 -2.13 14.67 0.44
C THR A 50 -1.10 13.93 1.27
N MET A 51 -1.49 12.84 1.94
CA MET A 51 -0.56 12.04 2.75
C MET A 51 0.55 11.41 1.92
N GLY A 52 0.20 10.84 0.76
CA GLY A 52 1.18 10.23 -0.14
C GLY A 52 2.20 11.25 -0.65
N ALA A 53 1.73 12.42 -1.09
CA ALA A 53 2.59 13.52 -1.54
C ALA A 53 3.52 13.99 -0.41
N PHE A 54 2.97 14.20 0.80
CA PHE A 54 3.75 14.60 1.96
C PHE A 54 4.86 13.58 2.29
N ASN A 55 4.54 12.28 2.26
CA ASN A 55 5.53 11.24 2.54
C ASN A 55 6.60 11.16 1.45
N PHE A 56 6.22 11.30 0.17
CA PHE A 56 7.22 11.32 -0.90
C PHE A 56 8.18 12.52 -0.77
N GLU A 57 7.67 13.72 -0.49
CA GLU A 57 8.52 14.89 -0.24
C GLU A 57 9.42 14.71 0.99
N LEU A 58 8.91 14.04 2.05
CA LEU A 58 9.71 13.70 3.23
C LEU A 58 10.83 12.69 2.91
N LEU A 59 10.53 11.66 2.11
CA LEU A 59 11.50 10.68 1.63
C LEU A 59 12.59 11.35 0.78
N GLU A 60 12.21 12.23 -0.15
CA GLU A 60 13.16 12.97 -1.00
C GLU A 60 14.06 13.91 -0.18
N ALA A 61 13.52 14.54 0.86
CA ALA A 61 14.30 15.38 1.78
C ALA A 61 15.37 14.58 2.54
N GLU A 62 15.13 13.30 2.80
CA GLU A 62 16.10 12.35 3.40
C GLU A 62 16.99 11.67 2.35
N GLY A 63 16.81 11.98 1.06
CA GLY A 63 17.62 11.44 -0.04
C GLY A 63 17.19 10.06 -0.54
N VAL A 64 15.97 9.63 -0.22
CA VAL A 64 15.38 8.39 -0.73
C VAL A 64 14.80 8.65 -2.14
N PRO A 65 15.25 7.93 -3.18
CA PRO A 65 14.72 8.10 -4.53
C PRO A 65 13.26 7.65 -4.65
N THR A 66 12.45 8.41 -5.36
CA THR A 66 11.02 8.13 -5.57
C THR A 66 10.61 8.37 -7.02
N HIS A 67 9.48 7.80 -7.43
CA HIS A 67 8.86 8.13 -8.73
C HIS A 67 8.00 9.39 -8.70
N TYR A 68 7.87 10.06 -7.55
CA TYR A 68 6.99 11.22 -7.36
C TYR A 68 7.54 12.43 -8.11
N ARG A 69 6.64 13.25 -8.68
CA ARG A 69 7.01 14.47 -9.40
C ARG A 69 6.34 15.72 -8.84
N GLY A 70 5.36 15.56 -7.96
CA GLY A 70 4.49 16.64 -7.49
C GLY A 70 3.01 16.23 -7.48
N VAL A 71 2.16 17.15 -7.05
CA VAL A 71 0.71 17.05 -7.20
C VAL A 71 0.23 17.88 -8.38
N VAL A 72 -0.88 17.47 -8.99
CA VAL A 72 -1.42 18.15 -10.18
C VAL A 72 -2.49 19.16 -9.75
N GLU A 73 -2.25 20.44 -10.05
CA GLU A 73 -3.20 21.53 -9.83
C GLU A 73 -3.35 22.35 -11.11
N ASN A 74 -4.58 22.49 -11.62
CA ASN A 74 -4.89 23.21 -12.87
C ASN A 74 -4.09 22.74 -14.11
N GLY A 75 -3.60 21.50 -14.10
CA GLY A 75 -2.78 20.91 -15.17
C GLY A 75 -1.28 21.15 -15.02
N ASP A 76 -0.85 21.90 -14.00
CA ASP A 76 0.55 22.09 -13.64
C ASP A 76 0.94 21.11 -12.52
N VAL A 77 2.20 20.68 -12.53
CA VAL A 77 2.79 19.86 -11.46
C VAL A 77 3.49 20.79 -10.48
N VAL A 78 3.03 20.77 -9.22
CA VAL A 78 3.52 21.64 -8.13
C VAL A 78 3.88 20.81 -6.90
N GLY A 79 4.70 21.37 -6.00
CA GLY A 79 4.91 20.77 -4.68
C GLY A 79 3.65 20.86 -3.83
N LEU A 80 3.51 19.99 -2.84
CA LEU A 80 2.36 19.96 -1.94
C LEU A 80 2.18 21.29 -1.18
N GLU A 81 3.28 21.95 -0.80
CA GLU A 81 3.25 23.25 -0.12
C GLU A 81 2.68 24.39 -0.97
N ASP A 82 2.77 24.27 -2.31
CA ASP A 82 2.29 25.26 -3.26
C ASP A 82 0.82 25.03 -3.67
N ALA A 83 0.26 23.86 -3.36
CA ALA A 83 -1.11 23.51 -3.72
C ALA A 83 -2.14 24.36 -2.95
N THR A 84 -3.12 24.93 -3.66
CA THR A 84 -4.11 25.84 -3.05
C THR A 84 -5.33 25.13 -2.45
N HIS A 85 -5.46 23.83 -2.69
CA HIS A 85 -6.50 22.97 -2.15
C HIS A 85 -5.96 21.54 -2.00
N PRO A 86 -6.63 20.68 -1.20
CA PRO A 86 -6.22 19.29 -1.08
C PRO A 86 -6.18 18.59 -2.44
N PRO A 87 -5.00 18.11 -2.88
CA PRO A 87 -4.86 17.47 -4.17
C PRO A 87 -5.58 16.12 -4.19
N TRP A 88 -6.03 15.69 -5.37
CA TRP A 88 -6.54 14.33 -5.61
C TRP A 88 -5.79 13.64 -6.76
N GLU A 89 -4.81 14.30 -7.36
CA GLU A 89 -4.03 13.80 -8.48
C GLU A 89 -2.54 14.01 -8.21
N MET A 90 -1.75 12.96 -8.40
CA MET A 90 -0.33 12.89 -8.10
C MET A 90 0.43 12.55 -9.38
N ALA A 91 1.35 13.40 -9.80
CA ALA A 91 2.20 13.15 -10.96
C ALA A 91 3.35 12.22 -10.59
N ILE A 92 3.63 11.25 -11.47
CA ILE A 92 4.68 10.25 -11.27
C ILE A 92 5.49 10.03 -12.55
N ASP A 93 6.73 9.59 -12.40
CA ASP A 93 7.46 8.88 -13.44
C ASP A 93 6.83 7.49 -13.62
N LEU A 94 6.51 7.12 -14.85
CA LEU A 94 5.90 5.83 -15.18
C LEU A 94 6.98 4.85 -15.66
N THR A 95 6.93 3.61 -15.19
CA THR A 95 7.84 2.53 -15.62
C THR A 95 7.08 1.44 -16.37
N GLN A 96 7.80 0.52 -17.03
CA GLN A 96 7.18 -0.66 -17.64
C GLN A 96 6.53 -1.56 -16.58
N VAL A 97 5.35 -2.09 -16.92
CA VAL A 97 4.76 -3.24 -16.23
C VAL A 97 4.42 -4.28 -17.30
N PRO A 98 5.40 -5.11 -17.71
CA PRO A 98 5.16 -6.15 -18.70
C PRO A 98 4.10 -7.16 -18.22
N ASP A 99 3.52 -7.89 -19.17
CA ASP A 99 2.70 -9.05 -18.83
C ASP A 99 3.57 -10.10 -18.13
N LEU A 100 3.04 -10.71 -17.06
CA LEU A 100 3.66 -11.85 -16.36
C LEU A 100 2.94 -13.15 -16.78
N PRO A 101 3.41 -13.87 -17.81
CA PRO A 101 2.75 -15.08 -18.28
C PRO A 101 2.97 -16.24 -17.31
N ASN A 102 1.99 -17.14 -17.28
CA ASN A 102 2.01 -18.31 -16.40
C ASN A 102 1.42 -19.57 -17.05
N ASP A 103 1.90 -20.74 -16.64
CA ASP A 103 1.23 -22.04 -16.83
C ASP A 103 0.77 -22.57 -15.48
N GLY A 104 -0.52 -22.40 -15.18
CA GLY A 104 -1.06 -22.65 -13.85
C GLY A 104 -0.42 -21.72 -12.81
N ARG A 105 0.34 -22.29 -11.86
CA ARG A 105 1.01 -21.53 -10.78
C ARG A 105 2.50 -21.30 -11.02
N GLU A 106 2.99 -21.65 -12.20
CA GLU A 106 4.37 -21.39 -12.61
C GLU A 106 4.39 -20.11 -13.44
N TYR A 107 4.98 -19.05 -12.89
CA TYR A 107 5.08 -17.72 -13.50
C TYR A 107 6.45 -17.52 -14.14
N ASP A 108 6.48 -16.97 -15.34
CA ASP A 108 7.69 -16.77 -16.15
C ASP A 108 8.25 -15.35 -15.93
N TYR A 109 9.00 -15.19 -14.84
CA TYR A 109 9.68 -13.95 -14.49
C TYR A 109 10.85 -13.61 -15.42
N GLU A 110 11.49 -14.60 -16.04
CA GLU A 110 12.54 -14.35 -17.04
C GLU A 110 11.95 -13.56 -18.21
N ARG A 111 10.79 -13.99 -18.71
CA ARG A 111 10.08 -13.28 -19.78
C ARG A 111 9.56 -11.92 -19.36
N TYR A 112 9.15 -11.74 -18.10
CA TYR A 112 8.77 -10.44 -17.56
C TYR A 112 9.95 -9.46 -17.67
N HIS A 113 11.13 -9.86 -17.17
CA HIS A 113 12.33 -9.02 -17.17
C HIS A 113 12.88 -8.77 -18.58
N ASP A 114 12.89 -9.78 -19.45
CA ASP A 114 13.31 -9.64 -20.86
C ASP A 114 12.44 -8.63 -21.64
N ALA A 115 11.15 -8.53 -21.29
CA ALA A 115 10.23 -7.60 -21.94
C ALA A 115 10.32 -6.16 -21.40
N ALA A 116 10.87 -5.97 -20.21
CA ALA A 116 10.90 -4.69 -19.51
C ALA A 116 12.08 -3.78 -19.92
N GLY A 117 13.18 -4.37 -20.38
CA GLY A 117 14.37 -3.61 -20.76
C GLY A 117 15.09 -3.01 -19.53
N GLU A 118 15.36 -1.71 -19.56
CA GLU A 118 16.13 -0.99 -18.55
C GLU A 118 15.29 -0.42 -17.41
N ASN A 119 13.96 -0.55 -17.44
CA ASN A 119 13.10 -0.05 -16.38
C ASN A 119 11.85 -0.89 -16.17
N TYR A 120 11.52 -1.19 -14.91
CA TYR A 120 10.33 -1.98 -14.59
C TYR A 120 9.86 -1.75 -13.16
N LEU A 121 8.56 -1.98 -12.93
CA LEU A 121 8.08 -2.15 -11.56
C LEU A 121 8.53 -3.52 -11.05
N ILE A 122 9.22 -3.55 -9.93
CA ILE A 122 9.72 -4.80 -9.37
C ILE A 122 8.49 -5.65 -8.95
N PRO A 123 8.38 -6.92 -9.37
CA PRO A 123 7.17 -7.73 -9.16
C PRO A 123 7.08 -8.30 -7.73
N LEU A 124 7.32 -7.44 -6.74
CA LEU A 124 7.27 -7.70 -5.32
C LEU A 124 6.50 -6.60 -4.59
N GLU A 125 5.78 -6.97 -3.54
CA GLU A 125 5.46 -6.02 -2.47
C GLU A 125 6.43 -6.27 -1.29
N ILE A 126 6.93 -5.18 -0.70
CA ILE A 126 7.83 -5.25 0.46
C ILE A 126 7.06 -4.81 1.69
N VAL A 127 6.77 -5.75 2.58
CA VAL A 127 6.00 -5.53 3.80
C VAL A 127 6.96 -5.37 4.96
N PHE A 128 6.83 -4.29 5.72
CA PHE A 128 7.55 -4.10 6.98
C PHE A 128 6.59 -4.06 8.16
N ARG A 129 7.01 -4.59 9.31
CA ARG A 129 6.20 -4.66 10.52
C ARG A 129 6.95 -4.11 11.72
N ASN A 130 6.37 -3.13 12.39
CA ASN A 130 6.82 -2.62 13.69
C ASN A 130 6.05 -3.29 14.84
N ARG A 131 4.89 -3.86 14.54
CA ARG A 131 4.00 -4.51 15.50
C ARG A 131 3.38 -5.77 14.91
N VAL A 132 3.26 -6.82 15.73
CA VAL A 132 2.61 -8.07 15.37
C VAL A 132 1.29 -8.19 16.13
N PRO A 133 0.14 -7.78 15.55
CA PRO A 133 -1.16 -7.95 16.19
C PRO A 133 -1.59 -9.42 16.25
N VAL A 134 -2.54 -9.75 17.12
CA VAL A 134 -3.07 -11.13 17.30
C VAL A 134 -3.58 -11.74 15.99
N GLY A 135 -4.18 -10.93 15.11
CA GLY A 135 -4.66 -11.36 13.80
C GLY A 135 -3.60 -11.42 12.69
N SER A 136 -2.32 -11.20 12.97
CA SER A 136 -1.28 -11.20 11.96
C SER A 136 -1.05 -12.59 11.36
N SER A 137 -1.00 -12.69 10.01
CA SER A 137 -0.67 -13.92 9.29
C SER A 137 0.74 -14.45 9.62
N LEU A 138 1.63 -13.59 10.15
CA LEU A 138 2.97 -13.97 10.60
C LEU A 138 2.90 -15.03 11.71
N ARG A 139 1.92 -14.88 12.63
CA ARG A 139 1.79 -15.74 13.82
C ARG A 139 1.45 -17.18 13.51
N SER A 140 0.75 -17.43 12.40
CA SER A 140 0.42 -18.79 11.96
C SER A 140 1.53 -19.45 11.14
N ARG A 141 2.56 -18.70 10.73
CA ARG A 141 3.65 -19.16 9.85
C ARG A 141 4.99 -19.33 10.54
N THR A 142 5.20 -18.60 11.64
CA THR A 142 6.51 -18.49 12.31
C THR A 142 6.35 -18.52 13.83
N GLU A 143 7.44 -18.77 14.55
CA GLU A 143 7.55 -18.60 15.99
C GLU A 143 8.29 -17.29 16.32
N PRO A 144 8.09 -16.70 17.52
CA PRO A 144 8.80 -15.46 17.88
C PRO A 144 10.33 -15.57 17.77
N ALA A 145 10.88 -16.76 18.06
CA ALA A 145 12.33 -17.03 17.98
C ALA A 145 12.89 -16.91 16.55
N ASP A 146 12.09 -17.15 15.52
CA ASP A 146 12.49 -16.97 14.12
C ASP A 146 12.82 -15.50 13.81
N HIS A 147 12.27 -14.57 14.61
CA HIS A 147 12.45 -13.13 14.50
C HIS A 147 13.32 -12.55 15.62
N GLY A 148 14.08 -13.41 16.32
CA GLY A 148 14.98 -12.98 17.39
C GLY A 148 14.30 -12.52 18.69
N LEU A 149 13.00 -12.79 18.85
CA LEU A 149 12.25 -12.41 20.05
C LEU A 149 12.45 -13.44 21.17
N ALA A 150 12.70 -12.95 22.38
CA ALA A 150 12.85 -13.78 23.59
C ALA A 150 11.49 -14.22 24.17
N LEU A 151 10.61 -14.79 23.35
CA LEU A 151 9.28 -15.30 23.70
C LEU A 151 9.14 -16.76 23.29
N ASP A 152 8.58 -17.60 24.17
CA ASP A 152 8.39 -19.04 23.89
C ASP A 152 7.30 -19.29 22.85
N SER A 153 6.30 -18.41 22.76
CA SER A 153 5.21 -18.45 21.79
C SER A 153 4.59 -17.07 21.62
N TRP A 154 3.86 -16.85 20.53
CA TRP A 154 3.10 -15.60 20.35
C TRP A 154 2.07 -15.41 21.49
N PRO A 155 2.07 -14.29 22.21
CA PRO A 155 1.13 -14.03 23.31
C PRO A 155 -0.25 -13.63 22.79
N ASP A 156 -1.31 -13.72 23.59
CA ASP A 156 -2.68 -13.30 23.21
C ASP A 156 -2.87 -11.75 23.19
N GLU A 157 -1.80 -11.01 22.93
CA GLU A 157 -1.76 -9.56 22.80
C GLU A 157 -0.82 -9.14 21.67
N ALA A 158 -0.92 -7.89 21.22
CA ALA A 158 -0.01 -7.37 20.20
C ALA A 158 1.42 -7.24 20.76
N VAL A 159 2.41 -7.55 19.93
CA VAL A 159 3.84 -7.46 20.28
C VAL A 159 4.46 -6.34 19.48
N ASP A 160 5.01 -5.33 20.16
CA ASP A 160 5.82 -4.29 19.55
C ASP A 160 7.24 -4.83 19.32
N LEU A 161 7.85 -4.48 18.19
CA LEU A 161 9.14 -4.99 17.75
C LEU A 161 10.21 -3.90 17.88
N ASP A 162 11.35 -4.24 18.50
CA ASP A 162 12.50 -3.34 18.58
C ASP A 162 13.15 -3.13 17.19
N GLU A 163 13.18 -4.19 16.38
CA GLU A 163 13.62 -4.15 14.98
C GLU A 163 12.48 -4.59 14.07
N PRO A 164 12.19 -3.85 12.98
CA PRO A 164 11.11 -4.22 12.10
C PRO A 164 11.42 -5.51 11.35
N ILE A 165 10.40 -6.35 11.20
CA ILE A 165 10.45 -7.53 10.33
C ILE A 165 10.13 -7.07 8.91
N VAL A 166 10.95 -7.47 7.93
CA VAL A 166 10.70 -7.24 6.51
C VAL A 166 10.40 -8.57 5.82
N GLU A 167 9.28 -8.62 5.11
CA GLU A 167 8.83 -9.77 4.32
C GLU A 167 8.58 -9.35 2.87
N PHE A 168 8.78 -10.27 1.95
CA PHE A 168 8.46 -10.07 0.53
C PHE A 168 7.23 -10.89 0.16
N THR A 169 6.36 -10.32 -0.65
CA THR A 169 5.29 -11.05 -1.33
C THR A 169 5.37 -10.85 -2.82
N THR A 170 4.84 -11.80 -3.58
CA THR A 170 4.67 -11.63 -5.02
C THR A 170 3.72 -10.49 -5.32
N LYS A 171 3.90 -9.90 -6.50
CA LYS A 171 2.96 -8.98 -7.12
C LYS A 171 2.68 -9.48 -8.55
N TYR A 172 1.46 -9.25 -9.05
CA TYR A 172 0.98 -9.66 -10.39
C TYR A 172 0.70 -11.14 -10.60
N GLU A 173 0.95 -11.99 -9.60
CA GLU A 173 0.35 -13.33 -9.58
C GLU A 173 -1.17 -13.22 -9.34
N GLU A 174 -1.92 -14.30 -9.58
CA GLU A 174 -3.36 -14.39 -9.29
C GLU A 174 -3.69 -14.15 -7.80
N GLY A 175 -2.73 -14.37 -6.92
CA GLY A 175 -2.83 -13.99 -5.51
C GLY A 175 -1.44 -13.90 -4.87
N ASP A 176 -1.26 -12.84 -4.09
CA ASP A 176 0.03 -12.56 -3.45
C ASP A 176 0.39 -13.65 -2.43
N ARG A 177 1.63 -14.15 -2.52
CA ARG A 177 2.17 -15.16 -1.59
C ARG A 177 3.46 -14.68 -0.96
N HIS A 178 3.69 -15.09 0.28
CA HIS A 178 4.95 -14.83 0.98
C HIS A 178 6.10 -15.63 0.34
N LEU A 179 7.26 -15.00 0.28
CA LEU A 179 8.44 -15.52 -0.39
C LEU A 179 9.58 -15.75 0.59
N GLU A 180 10.33 -16.82 0.35
CA GLU A 180 11.67 -16.97 0.92
C GLU A 180 12.63 -16.00 0.21
N ARG A 181 13.70 -15.61 0.91
CA ARG A 181 14.62 -14.57 0.43
C ARG A 181 15.25 -14.88 -0.93
N GLU A 182 15.67 -16.14 -1.15
CA GLU A 182 16.27 -16.58 -2.41
C GLU A 182 15.29 -16.49 -3.59
N GLU A 183 14.02 -16.81 -3.34
CA GLU A 183 12.97 -16.71 -4.36
C GLU A 183 12.63 -15.25 -4.67
N ALA A 184 12.50 -14.41 -3.64
CA ALA A 184 12.28 -12.98 -3.81
C ALA A 184 13.41 -12.31 -4.61
N ASP A 185 14.67 -12.67 -4.35
CA ASP A 185 15.81 -12.17 -5.11
C ASP A 185 15.78 -12.59 -6.59
N SER A 186 15.36 -13.82 -6.87
CA SER A 186 15.15 -14.28 -8.26
C SER A 186 14.03 -13.50 -8.96
N ILE A 187 12.92 -13.24 -8.25
CA ILE A 187 11.76 -12.51 -8.77
C ILE A 187 12.09 -11.02 -9.00
N ALA A 188 12.90 -10.42 -8.13
CA ALA A 188 13.31 -9.01 -8.22
C ALA A 188 14.14 -8.70 -9.49
N GLY A 189 14.78 -9.71 -10.07
CA GLY A 189 15.57 -9.59 -11.29
C GLY A 189 16.92 -8.91 -11.05
N THR A 190 17.13 -7.77 -11.68
CA THR A 190 18.36 -6.96 -11.55
C THR A 190 18.44 -6.25 -10.20
N ALA A 191 17.30 -5.88 -9.62
CA ALA A 191 17.23 -5.23 -8.32
C ALA A 191 17.67 -6.20 -7.21
N SER A 192 18.67 -5.80 -6.42
CA SER A 192 19.15 -6.57 -5.27
C SER A 192 18.11 -6.64 -4.16
N ILE A 193 17.83 -7.83 -3.64
CA ILE A 193 16.93 -7.99 -2.49
C ILE A 193 17.46 -7.30 -1.23
N GLU A 194 18.78 -7.19 -1.08
CA GLU A 194 19.42 -6.51 0.06
C GLU A 194 19.21 -5.00 0.00
N ASP A 195 19.26 -4.42 -1.21
CA ASP A 195 19.00 -2.99 -1.43
C ASP A 195 17.51 -2.69 -1.22
N LEU A 196 16.62 -3.58 -1.69
CA LEU A 196 15.18 -3.48 -1.47
C LEU A 196 14.81 -3.54 0.03
N GLU A 197 15.41 -4.47 0.79
CA GLU A 197 15.21 -4.52 2.24
C GLU A 197 15.73 -3.25 2.92
N SER A 198 16.93 -2.80 2.55
CA SER A 198 17.54 -1.60 3.14
C SER A 198 16.68 -0.37 2.88
N LEU A 199 16.17 -0.21 1.65
CA LEU A 199 15.25 0.85 1.27
C LEU A 199 13.94 0.76 2.06
N ALA A 200 13.35 -0.43 2.20
CA ALA A 200 12.12 -0.61 2.98
C ALA A 200 12.30 -0.29 4.47
N ARG A 201 13.44 -0.63 5.06
CA ARG A 201 13.76 -0.25 6.44
C ARG A 201 13.87 1.26 6.60
N GLU A 202 14.49 1.94 5.64
CA GLU A 202 14.65 3.39 5.67
C GLU A 202 13.32 4.12 5.49
N VAL A 203 12.50 3.69 4.52
CA VAL A 203 11.14 4.20 4.35
C VAL A 203 10.32 3.99 5.62
N ASN A 204 10.36 2.79 6.20
CA ASN A 204 9.65 2.49 7.45
C ASN A 204 10.13 3.39 8.59
N ARG A 205 11.44 3.62 8.74
CA ARG A 205 11.99 4.53 9.76
C ARG A 205 11.38 5.92 9.61
N ILE A 206 11.45 6.50 8.42
CA ILE A 206 10.97 7.87 8.13
C ILE A 206 9.46 8.00 8.40
N VAL A 207 8.65 7.06 7.90
CA VAL A 207 7.20 7.06 8.11
C VAL A 207 6.84 6.85 9.59
N THR A 208 7.58 6.00 10.31
CA THR A 208 7.36 5.75 11.74
C THR A 208 7.71 6.97 12.57
N GLU A 209 8.84 7.62 12.30
CA GLU A 209 9.23 8.87 12.97
C GLU A 209 8.19 9.97 12.76
N GLN A 210 7.64 10.08 11.55
CA GLN A 210 6.56 11.02 11.26
C GLN A 210 5.28 10.68 12.03
N ALA A 211 4.86 9.41 12.02
CA ALA A 211 3.68 8.96 12.75
C ALA A 211 3.82 9.23 14.26
N ASP A 212 4.97 8.91 14.85
CA ASP A 212 5.26 9.16 16.26
C ASP A 212 5.19 10.66 16.59
N SER A 213 5.69 11.53 15.71
CA SER A 213 5.61 12.98 15.87
C SER A 213 4.16 13.51 15.90
N ALA A 214 3.25 12.80 15.21
CA ALA A 214 1.82 13.08 15.16
C ALA A 214 1.02 12.34 16.27
N GLY A 215 1.68 11.56 17.13
CA GLY A 215 1.04 10.76 18.17
C GLY A 215 0.30 9.52 17.65
N LEU A 216 0.67 9.04 16.47
CA LEU A 216 0.14 7.84 15.83
C LEU A 216 1.10 6.67 16.05
N VAL A 217 0.56 5.47 16.24
CA VAL A 217 1.33 4.24 16.22
C VAL A 217 1.32 3.68 14.79
N HIS A 218 2.49 3.53 14.19
CA HIS A 218 2.66 2.89 12.90
C HIS A 218 2.91 1.39 13.08
N GLU A 219 1.88 0.56 12.89
CA GLU A 219 1.92 -0.88 13.20
C GLU A 219 2.70 -1.66 12.13
N ASP A 220 2.43 -1.38 10.86
CA ASP A 220 3.09 -1.97 9.69
C ASP A 220 2.64 -1.28 8.40
N GLY A 221 3.32 -1.59 7.31
CA GLY A 221 2.99 -1.07 5.99
C GLY A 221 3.63 -1.89 4.88
N LYS A 222 3.39 -1.44 3.66
CA LYS A 222 4.05 -1.96 2.48
C LYS A 222 4.53 -0.84 1.57
N ILE A 223 5.55 -1.14 0.78
CA ILE A 223 5.95 -0.35 -0.38
C ILE A 223 6.10 -1.23 -1.61
N GLU A 224 6.06 -0.55 -2.74
CA GLU A 224 6.47 -1.06 -4.04
C GLU A 224 7.66 -0.25 -4.52
N CYS A 225 8.45 -0.83 -5.42
CA CYS A 225 9.63 -0.18 -5.95
C CYS A 225 9.71 -0.41 -7.45
N LEU A 226 10.26 0.58 -8.16
CA LEU A 226 10.70 0.41 -9.53
C LEU A 226 12.22 0.32 -9.58
N TYR A 227 12.71 -0.31 -10.64
CA TYR A 227 14.12 -0.27 -11.03
C TYR A 227 14.23 0.57 -12.31
N TYR A 228 15.26 1.41 -12.39
CA TYR A 228 15.57 2.23 -13.56
C TYR A 228 17.08 2.32 -13.83
N GLY A 229 17.50 1.94 -15.03
CA GLY A 229 18.85 2.19 -15.57
C GLY A 229 19.57 0.95 -16.10
N ALA A 230 20.58 1.20 -16.94
CA ALA A 230 21.24 0.19 -17.75
C ALA A 230 21.83 -0.97 -16.93
N ALA A 231 21.39 -2.19 -17.27
CA ALA A 231 22.10 -3.40 -16.91
C ALA A 231 23.38 -3.50 -17.75
N THR A 232 24.58 -3.38 -17.16
CA THR A 232 25.73 -4.15 -17.69
C THR A 232 26.87 -4.32 -16.69
N ALA A 233 27.19 -5.58 -16.42
CA ALA A 233 28.57 -6.05 -16.41
C ALA A 233 28.62 -7.39 -17.15
N ALA A 234 29.48 -7.48 -18.19
CA ALA A 234 29.60 -8.61 -19.12
C ALA A 234 30.21 -9.89 -18.47
N ASP A 235 30.44 -9.85 -17.17
CA ASP A 235 31.17 -10.78 -16.34
C ASP A 235 30.31 -11.44 -15.24
N GLY A 236 29.02 -11.14 -15.16
CA GLY A 236 28.05 -11.89 -14.37
C GLY A 236 28.15 -11.71 -12.85
N GLU A 237 28.94 -10.76 -12.36
CA GLU A 237 28.95 -10.36 -10.95
C GLU A 237 28.08 -9.11 -10.73
N ARG A 238 27.14 -9.20 -9.78
CA ARG A 238 26.35 -8.05 -9.31
C ARG A 238 27.28 -7.08 -8.58
N ALA A 239 27.55 -5.90 -9.15
CA ALA A 239 28.27 -4.84 -8.45
C ALA A 239 27.27 -3.89 -7.77
N SER A 240 27.51 -3.53 -6.51
CA SER A 240 26.74 -2.54 -5.78
C SER A 240 27.18 -1.12 -6.12
N GLY A 241 26.22 -0.21 -6.41
CA GLY A 241 26.47 1.23 -6.57
C GLY A 241 25.78 1.90 -7.78
N PRO A 242 25.83 3.25 -7.86
CA PRO A 242 25.06 4.09 -8.80
C PRO A 242 25.50 3.99 -10.29
N ALA A 243 26.35 3.02 -10.63
CA ALA A 243 26.74 2.72 -12.01
C ALA A 243 25.84 1.64 -12.67
N ASN A 244 24.94 1.01 -11.91
CA ASN A 244 24.19 -0.20 -12.28
C ASN A 244 22.66 -0.06 -12.12
N GLY A 245 22.10 1.11 -12.38
CA GLY A 245 20.69 1.41 -12.16
C GLY A 245 20.34 1.86 -10.73
N GLU A 246 19.10 2.30 -10.56
CA GLU A 246 18.57 2.93 -9.35
C GLU A 246 17.23 2.26 -8.97
N ILE A 247 17.04 2.00 -7.68
CA ILE A 247 15.75 1.57 -7.14
C ILE A 247 15.05 2.81 -6.60
N ARG A 248 13.80 3.04 -7.01
CA ARG A 248 12.97 4.14 -6.50
C ARG A 248 11.70 3.61 -5.86
N VAL A 249 11.26 4.25 -4.77
CA VAL A 249 9.96 3.97 -4.17
C VAL A 249 8.85 4.36 -5.16
N ALA A 250 7.93 3.43 -5.39
CA ALA A 250 6.83 3.55 -6.34
C ALA A 250 5.47 3.33 -5.65
N ASP A 251 4.39 3.33 -6.45
CA ASP A 251 2.99 3.40 -5.99
C ASP A 251 2.76 4.58 -5.01
N VAL A 252 2.25 4.30 -3.81
CA VAL A 252 1.94 5.29 -2.78
C VAL A 252 2.46 4.76 -1.45
N VAL A 253 2.99 5.65 -0.61
CA VAL A 253 3.66 5.27 0.64
C VAL A 253 3.05 5.98 1.85
N GLY A 254 2.94 5.23 2.97
CA GLY A 254 2.60 5.77 4.30
C GLY A 254 1.19 6.36 4.42
N THR A 255 0.22 5.87 3.64
CA THR A 255 -1.19 6.31 3.73
C THR A 255 -2.04 5.33 4.54
N PHE A 256 -3.23 5.77 4.96
CA PHE A 256 -4.16 4.97 5.78
C PHE A 256 -4.73 3.71 5.10
N ASP A 257 -4.68 3.63 3.77
CA ASP A 257 -5.08 2.41 3.05
C ASP A 257 -3.92 1.42 2.88
N GLU A 258 -2.69 1.95 2.80
CA GLU A 258 -1.49 1.17 2.45
C GLU A 258 -0.72 0.72 3.70
N ASN A 259 -0.91 1.42 4.82
CA ASN A 259 -0.22 1.21 6.09
C ASN A 259 -1.25 1.20 7.23
N ARG A 260 -0.95 0.48 8.32
CA ARG A 260 -1.79 0.44 9.51
C ARG A 260 -1.28 1.44 10.55
N PHE A 261 -2.02 2.52 10.69
CA PHE A 261 -1.84 3.49 11.76
C PHE A 261 -2.95 3.36 12.79
N SER A 262 -2.61 3.56 14.08
CA SER A 262 -3.61 3.65 15.14
C SER A 262 -3.39 4.87 16.04
N TYR A 263 -4.50 5.43 16.52
CA TYR A 263 -4.52 6.50 17.51
C TYR A 263 -5.33 6.04 18.71
N GLU A 264 -4.72 6.07 19.90
CA GLU A 264 -5.32 5.55 21.13
C GLU A 264 -5.87 4.10 20.99
N GLY A 265 -5.26 3.28 20.13
CA GLY A 265 -5.70 1.90 19.87
C GLY A 265 -6.87 1.75 18.89
N THR A 266 -7.26 2.82 18.19
CA THR A 266 -8.24 2.78 17.09
C THR A 266 -7.52 2.98 15.76
N GLN A 267 -7.70 2.05 14.82
CA GLN A 267 -7.07 2.14 13.49
C GLN A 267 -7.72 3.25 12.65
N LEU A 268 -6.87 4.01 11.95
CA LEU A 268 -7.27 5.03 11.00
C LEU A 268 -7.30 4.40 9.62
N SER A 269 -8.39 3.71 9.27
CA SER A 269 -8.53 3.08 7.96
C SER A 269 -9.99 2.71 7.68
N LYS A 270 -10.22 2.14 6.49
CA LYS A 270 -11.50 1.52 6.11
C LYS A 270 -11.95 0.37 7.03
N GLU A 271 -11.10 -0.11 7.94
CA GLU A 271 -11.48 -1.14 8.91
C GLU A 271 -12.67 -0.72 9.77
N VAL A 272 -12.83 0.58 10.03
CA VAL A 272 -14.02 1.13 10.69
C VAL A 272 -15.31 0.75 9.95
N LEU A 273 -15.35 0.98 8.64
CA LEU A 273 -16.51 0.64 7.82
C LEU A 273 -16.66 -0.88 7.65
N ARG A 274 -15.54 -1.62 7.57
CA ARG A 274 -15.59 -3.08 7.57
C ARG A 274 -16.34 -3.61 8.80
N GLN A 275 -15.99 -3.12 10.00
CA GLN A 275 -16.64 -3.54 11.23
C GLN A 275 -18.09 -3.05 11.32
N TYR A 276 -18.38 -1.86 10.80
CA TYR A 276 -19.76 -1.38 10.69
C TYR A 276 -20.63 -2.33 9.86
N HIS A 277 -20.19 -2.69 8.65
CA HIS A 277 -20.90 -3.65 7.79
C HIS A 277 -21.07 -5.03 8.45
N LYS A 278 -20.04 -5.56 9.13
CA LYS A 278 -20.17 -6.84 9.86
C LYS A 278 -21.32 -6.82 10.86
N ARG A 279 -21.55 -5.67 11.51
CA ARG A 279 -22.57 -5.53 12.55
C ARG A 279 -23.96 -5.21 11.98
N THR A 280 -24.04 -4.41 10.92
CA THR A 280 -25.32 -3.91 10.38
C THR A 280 -25.84 -4.68 9.18
N GLN A 281 -24.97 -5.37 8.44
CA GLN A 281 -25.32 -6.18 7.26
C GLN A 281 -24.73 -7.61 7.35
N PRO A 282 -24.99 -8.36 8.45
CA PRO A 282 -24.37 -9.66 8.68
C PRO A 282 -24.78 -10.74 7.66
N GLU A 283 -25.98 -10.64 7.07
CA GLU A 283 -26.46 -11.57 6.04
C GLU A 283 -25.59 -11.47 4.77
N TRP A 284 -25.31 -10.26 4.31
CA TRP A 284 -24.42 -10.03 3.17
C TRP A 284 -23.00 -10.53 3.46
N VAL A 285 -22.44 -10.23 4.63
CA VAL A 285 -21.10 -10.69 5.01
C VAL A 285 -21.02 -12.22 5.04
N GLN A 286 -22.03 -12.89 5.59
CA GLN A 286 -22.09 -14.36 5.58
C GLN A 286 -22.22 -14.93 4.17
N ALA A 287 -22.97 -14.27 3.28
CA ALA A 287 -23.09 -14.68 1.88
C ALA A 287 -21.75 -14.55 1.13
N VAL A 288 -20.98 -13.47 1.37
CA VAL A 288 -19.63 -13.30 0.83
C VAL A 288 -18.71 -14.42 1.30
N ASP A 289 -18.70 -14.73 2.60
CA ASP A 289 -17.87 -15.81 3.15
C ASP A 289 -18.26 -17.18 2.57
N ALA A 290 -19.55 -17.45 2.42
CA ALA A 290 -20.06 -18.69 1.82
C ALA A 290 -19.68 -18.80 0.33
N ALA A 291 -19.82 -17.72 -0.43
CA ALA A 291 -19.46 -17.67 -1.84
C ALA A 291 -17.95 -17.89 -2.05
N LYS A 292 -17.09 -17.26 -1.24
CA LYS A 292 -15.63 -17.50 -1.26
C LYS A 292 -15.28 -18.95 -0.92
N ALA A 293 -15.94 -19.54 0.09
CA ALA A 293 -15.72 -20.93 0.46
C ALA A 293 -16.14 -21.90 -0.67
N GLN A 294 -17.28 -21.64 -1.32
CA GLN A 294 -17.75 -22.42 -2.45
C GLN A 294 -16.82 -22.27 -3.66
N ALA A 295 -16.43 -21.05 -4.01
CA ALA A 295 -15.50 -20.77 -5.11
C ALA A 295 -14.17 -21.53 -4.93
N LYS A 296 -13.63 -21.55 -3.71
CA LYS A 296 -12.44 -22.32 -3.36
C LYS A 296 -12.66 -23.84 -3.48
N GLN A 297 -13.85 -24.33 -3.15
CA GLN A 297 -14.18 -25.75 -3.25
C GLN A 297 -14.38 -26.19 -4.72
N GLU A 298 -14.92 -25.31 -5.55
CA GLU A 298 -15.23 -25.56 -6.97
C GLU A 298 -14.11 -25.12 -7.92
N ASP A 299 -13.03 -24.56 -7.39
CA ASP A 299 -11.88 -24.02 -8.14
C ASP A 299 -12.29 -22.93 -9.16
N VAL A 300 -13.20 -22.05 -8.73
CA VAL A 300 -13.71 -20.93 -9.52
C VAL A 300 -13.06 -19.63 -9.04
N ALA A 301 -12.44 -18.87 -9.94
CA ALA A 301 -11.81 -17.59 -9.61
C ALA A 301 -12.84 -16.48 -9.26
N ASP A 302 -13.95 -16.42 -10.00
CA ASP A 302 -15.01 -15.41 -9.79
C ASP A 302 -16.02 -15.85 -8.72
N TRP A 303 -15.62 -15.77 -7.46
CA TRP A 303 -16.49 -16.03 -6.33
C TRP A 303 -17.70 -15.09 -6.27
N LYS A 304 -17.60 -13.87 -6.84
CA LYS A 304 -18.65 -12.86 -6.74
C LYS A 304 -19.90 -13.27 -7.52
N SER A 305 -19.73 -14.00 -8.62
CA SER A 305 -20.84 -14.61 -9.37
C SER A 305 -21.67 -15.63 -8.57
N LEU A 306 -21.11 -16.15 -7.47
CA LEU A 306 -21.76 -17.09 -6.56
C LEU A 306 -22.43 -16.41 -5.36
N CYS A 307 -22.33 -15.08 -5.25
CA CYS A 307 -22.92 -14.29 -4.17
C CYS A 307 -24.16 -13.54 -4.67
N ASP A 308 -25.35 -14.02 -4.31
CA ASP A 308 -26.62 -13.37 -4.67
C ASP A 308 -26.91 -12.10 -3.85
N GLU A 309 -26.27 -11.94 -2.69
CA GLU A 309 -26.42 -10.78 -1.81
C GLU A 309 -25.44 -9.67 -2.17
N ALA A 310 -25.84 -8.41 -2.00
CA ALA A 310 -25.03 -7.23 -2.24
C ALA A 310 -25.08 -6.28 -1.04
N PRO A 311 -24.04 -5.46 -0.80
CA PRO A 311 -24.07 -4.49 0.28
C PRO A 311 -25.12 -3.41 0.01
N GLU A 312 -25.84 -3.02 1.05
CA GLU A 312 -26.67 -1.82 1.04
C GLU A 312 -25.81 -0.57 1.30
N PRO A 313 -26.16 0.58 0.70
CA PRO A 313 -25.48 1.84 1.00
C PRO A 313 -25.52 2.20 2.48
N LEU A 314 -24.43 2.79 2.98
CA LEU A 314 -24.38 3.31 4.34
C LEU A 314 -25.12 4.65 4.48
N ASP A 315 -25.60 4.93 5.70
CA ASP A 315 -26.17 6.22 6.06
C ASP A 315 -25.13 7.35 5.94
N SER A 316 -25.57 8.55 5.56
CA SER A 316 -24.70 9.72 5.37
C SER A 316 -23.81 10.03 6.57
N ASP A 317 -24.34 9.89 7.78
CA ASP A 317 -23.64 10.23 9.02
C ASP A 317 -22.47 9.27 9.29
N VAL A 318 -22.57 8.02 8.83
CA VAL A 318 -21.49 7.02 8.92
C VAL A 318 -20.37 7.38 7.94
N LEU A 319 -20.72 7.80 6.74
CA LEU A 319 -19.78 8.23 5.71
C LEU A 319 -19.09 9.54 6.07
N GLU A 320 -19.82 10.48 6.68
CA GLU A 320 -19.26 11.73 7.22
C GLU A 320 -18.28 11.42 8.37
N THR A 321 -18.64 10.51 9.28
CA THR A 321 -17.73 10.08 10.36
C THR A 321 -16.44 9.45 9.80
N ALA A 322 -16.55 8.64 8.73
CA ALA A 322 -15.37 8.10 8.05
C ALA A 322 -14.58 9.18 7.32
N SER A 323 -15.24 10.12 6.63
CA SER A 323 -14.60 11.28 5.97
C SER A 323 -13.78 12.09 6.97
N ASP A 324 -14.36 12.40 8.13
CA ASP A 324 -13.70 13.12 9.21
C ASP A 324 -12.50 12.36 9.77
N LEU A 325 -12.57 11.02 9.86
CA LEU A 325 -11.43 10.20 10.28
C LEU A 325 -10.23 10.37 9.32
N TYR A 326 -10.47 10.26 8.02
CA TYR A 326 -9.42 10.40 7.00
C TYR A 326 -8.87 11.84 6.98
N CYS A 327 -9.76 12.84 6.96
CA CYS A 327 -9.36 14.24 6.90
C CYS A 327 -8.63 14.71 8.16
N ALA A 328 -9.16 14.39 9.34
CA ALA A 328 -8.53 14.73 10.62
C ALA A 328 -7.21 13.97 10.81
N GLY A 329 -7.16 12.71 10.37
CA GLY A 329 -5.94 11.91 10.35
C GLY A 329 -4.86 12.52 9.46
N ALA A 330 -5.20 12.93 8.24
CA ALA A 330 -4.26 13.57 7.32
C ALA A 330 -3.75 14.92 7.86
N ASN A 331 -4.63 15.75 8.42
CA ASN A 331 -4.22 17.00 9.06
C ASN A 331 -3.27 16.77 10.25
N ALA A 332 -3.61 15.80 11.12
CA ALA A 332 -2.80 15.46 12.28
C ALA A 332 -1.44 14.87 11.86
N TYR A 333 -1.44 13.97 10.88
CA TYR A 333 -0.24 13.31 10.37
C TYR A 333 0.70 14.30 9.71
N THR A 334 0.20 15.22 8.87
CA THR A 334 1.04 16.21 8.17
C THR A 334 1.38 17.44 9.01
N GLY A 335 0.65 17.66 10.11
CA GLY A 335 0.76 18.87 10.92
C GLY A 335 0.19 20.14 10.26
N GLN A 336 -0.57 19.99 9.17
CA GLN A 336 -1.13 21.10 8.38
C GLN A 336 -2.66 20.98 8.25
N GLU A 337 -3.36 22.10 8.16
CA GLU A 337 -4.83 22.14 8.02
C GLU A 337 -5.27 22.15 6.54
N PHE A 338 -5.09 21.02 5.84
CA PHE A 338 -5.57 20.86 4.46
C PHE A 338 -7.10 20.75 4.40
N PHE A 339 -7.71 20.11 5.40
CA PHE A 339 -9.13 19.81 5.43
C PHE A 339 -9.86 20.54 6.56
N ASP A 340 -11.06 21.06 6.29
CA ASP A 340 -12.01 21.43 7.35
C ASP A 340 -12.58 20.15 7.97
N ALA A 341 -11.98 19.76 9.10
CA ALA A 341 -12.25 18.52 9.82
C ALA A 341 -12.09 18.75 11.33
N PRO A 342 -12.77 17.97 12.18
CA PRO A 342 -12.60 18.07 13.63
C PRO A 342 -11.18 17.62 14.04
N PRO A 343 -10.74 17.91 15.29
CA PRO A 343 -9.51 17.34 15.83
C PRO A 343 -9.55 15.81 15.80
N LEU A 344 -8.40 15.17 15.56
CA LEU A 344 -8.30 13.70 15.42
C LEU A 344 -8.93 12.95 16.60
N SER A 345 -8.71 13.40 17.84
CA SER A 345 -9.31 12.78 19.03
C SER A 345 -10.85 12.79 19.00
N SER A 346 -11.45 13.83 18.43
CA SER A 346 -12.91 13.95 18.28
C SER A 346 -13.44 13.03 17.18
N ALA A 347 -12.74 12.93 16.05
CA ALA A 347 -13.05 11.99 14.97
C ALA A 347 -12.98 10.54 15.46
N ILE A 348 -11.92 10.17 16.18
CA ILE A 348 -11.77 8.85 16.83
C ILE A 348 -12.89 8.60 17.83
N GLY A 349 -13.26 9.61 18.61
CA GLY A 349 -14.42 9.52 19.50
C GLY A 349 -15.74 9.24 18.77
N ALA A 350 -15.95 9.83 17.59
CA ALA A 350 -17.13 9.58 16.76
C ALA A 350 -17.12 8.16 16.19
N VAL A 351 -15.99 7.72 15.64
CA VAL A 351 -15.78 6.34 15.15
C VAL A 351 -16.08 5.30 16.22
N ARG A 352 -15.61 5.51 17.47
CA ARG A 352 -15.88 4.58 18.59
C ARG A 352 -17.36 4.49 18.99
N ARG A 353 -18.18 5.47 18.59
CA ARG A 353 -19.62 5.49 18.87
C ARG A 353 -20.45 4.89 17.74
N LEU A 354 -19.85 4.62 16.58
CA LEU A 354 -20.48 3.83 15.52
C LEU A 354 -20.68 2.41 16.02
#